data_AF-A0A5C6XUF3-F1
#
_entry.id   AF-A0A5C6XUF3-F1
#
_cell.length_a   1.000
_cell.length_b   1.000
_cell.length_c   1.000
_cell.angle_alpha   90.00
_cell.angle_beta   90.00
_cell.angle_gamma   90.00
#
_symmetry.space_group_name_H-M   'P 1'
#
loop_
_entity.id
_entity.type
_entity.pdbx_description
1 polymer ?
#
loop_
_entity_poly.entity_id
_entity_poly.type
_entity_poly.pdbx_seq_one_letter_code
_entity_poly.pdbx_strand_id
1 'polypeptide(L)'
;MVKKYTLKQLSTSINIDESLLSKDQVNLRLNARKKPIEEEKLCKTCGLIKDVKDDFRVRLIKNSYYRVNATCRDCTARKRGVKEIGKLKFGKVLLDKGLRKCTTCQDIKPLNEFGNSEKLSGSKQFSCLDCNRIDKDRTKKSGFKYITSITKKIGSYWKVDVWHNNKHNFVGVFEFNEKGLNSAVQVRDNYLKSLKKNII
;
A
#
# COMPACT_ATOMS: atom_id res chain seq x y z
N MET A 1 -67.45 21.47 -8.35
CA MET A 1 -66.43 22.54 -8.42
C MET A 1 -65.13 22.03 -7.82
N VAL A 2 -64.08 21.84 -8.62
CA VAL A 2 -62.77 21.36 -8.14
C VAL A 2 -62.00 22.55 -7.58
N LYS A 3 -61.66 22.54 -6.28
CA LYS A 3 -60.84 23.59 -5.66
C LYS A 3 -59.43 23.52 -6.27
N LYS A 4 -59.03 24.55 -7.02
CA LYS A 4 -57.65 24.73 -7.49
C LYS A 4 -56.81 25.24 -6.32
N TYR A 5 -55.88 24.42 -5.84
CA TYR A 5 -54.88 24.85 -4.86
C TYR A 5 -53.60 25.22 -5.60
N THR A 6 -53.13 26.46 -5.42
CA THR A 6 -51.82 26.92 -5.90
C THR A 6 -50.76 26.61 -4.85
N LEU A 7 -50.09 25.46 -4.99
CA LEU A 7 -48.92 25.12 -4.18
C LEU A 7 -47.73 25.97 -4.67
N LYS A 8 -47.37 27.03 -3.93
CA LYS A 8 -46.10 27.74 -4.15
C LYS A 8 -44.95 26.82 -3.73
N GLN A 9 -44.22 26.29 -4.71
CA GLN A 9 -43.05 25.46 -4.46
C GLN A 9 -41.88 26.36 -4.07
N LEU A 10 -41.51 26.37 -2.79
CA LEU A 10 -40.33 27.09 -2.30
C LEU A 10 -39.04 26.40 -2.78
N SER A 11 -37.98 27.18 -3.02
CA SER A 11 -36.70 26.66 -3.51
C SER A 11 -36.05 25.72 -2.48
N THR A 12 -35.49 24.62 -2.97
CA THR A 12 -34.95 23.51 -2.17
C THR A 12 -33.67 23.82 -1.36
N SER A 13 -33.22 25.08 -1.36
CA SER A 13 -31.90 25.49 -0.87
C SER A 13 -31.92 26.47 0.32
N ILE A 14 -33.09 26.76 0.90
CA ILE A 14 -33.20 27.66 2.05
C ILE A 14 -33.46 26.80 3.29
N ASN A 15 -32.66 27.01 4.35
CA ASN A 15 -32.99 26.57 5.71
C ASN A 15 -34.25 27.34 6.12
N ILE A 16 -35.41 26.76 5.84
CA ILE A 16 -36.69 27.30 6.24
C ILE A 16 -36.89 26.91 7.70
N ASP A 17 -37.14 27.92 8.54
CA ASP A 17 -37.52 27.71 9.93
C ASP A 17 -38.72 26.75 10.01
N GLU A 18 -38.60 25.68 10.81
CA GLU A 18 -39.62 24.64 10.95
C GLU A 18 -40.95 25.20 11.47
N SER A 19 -40.90 26.32 12.18
CA SER A 19 -42.08 27.04 12.70
C SER A 19 -43.01 27.56 11.59
N LEU A 20 -42.48 27.78 10.38
CA LEU A 20 -43.22 28.32 9.23
C LEU A 20 -43.84 27.23 8.34
N LEU A 21 -43.65 25.95 8.67
CA LEU A 21 -44.11 24.82 7.86
C LEU A 21 -45.44 24.28 8.38
N SER A 22 -46.31 23.86 7.46
CA SER A 22 -47.50 23.12 7.86
C SER A 22 -47.13 21.73 8.38
N LYS A 23 -47.98 21.13 9.24
CA LYS A 23 -47.79 19.76 9.73
C LYS A 23 -47.61 18.75 8.59
N ASP A 24 -48.32 18.94 7.47
CA ASP A 24 -48.20 18.10 6.29
C ASP A 24 -46.84 18.27 5.59
N GLN A 25 -46.30 19.49 5.54
CA GLN A 25 -44.97 19.76 4.98
C GLN A 25 -43.86 19.19 5.86
N VAL A 26 -43.99 19.28 7.19
CA VAL A 26 -43.07 18.63 8.14
C VAL A 26 -43.12 17.12 7.96
N ASN A 27 -44.30 16.52 7.88
CA ASN A 27 -44.47 15.09 7.62
C ASN A 27 -43.91 14.67 6.26
N LEU A 28 -44.11 15.45 5.20
CA LEU A 28 -43.53 15.18 3.88
C LEU A 28 -42.00 15.24 3.91
N ARG A 29 -41.40 16.11 4.73
CA ARG A 29 -39.94 16.21 4.89
C ARG A 29 -39.35 15.08 5.74
N LEU A 30 -40.00 14.72 6.84
CA LEU A 30 -39.62 13.59 7.68
C LEU A 30 -39.76 12.26 6.92
N ASN A 31 -40.81 12.14 6.11
CA ASN A 31 -41.07 10.98 5.27
C ASN A 31 -40.44 11.07 3.87
N ALA A 32 -39.70 12.14 3.55
CA ALA A 32 -38.86 12.20 2.36
C ALA A 32 -37.71 11.21 2.56
N ARG A 33 -38.01 9.93 2.29
CA ARG A 33 -37.13 8.81 2.56
C ARG A 33 -35.77 9.11 1.94
N LYS A 34 -34.72 9.09 2.75
CA LYS A 34 -33.37 8.81 2.25
C LYS A 34 -33.51 7.50 1.47
N LYS A 35 -33.41 7.55 0.14
CA LYS A 35 -33.53 6.33 -0.67
C LYS A 35 -32.55 5.30 -0.08
N PRO A 36 -33.01 4.09 0.29
CA PRO A 36 -32.09 3.06 0.73
C PRO A 36 -31.03 2.89 -0.35
N ILE A 37 -29.77 2.80 0.07
CA ILE A 37 -28.69 2.51 -0.86
C ILE A 37 -28.96 1.10 -1.37
N GLU A 38 -29.23 0.98 -2.67
CA GLU A 38 -29.33 -0.33 -3.34
C GLU A 38 -28.07 -1.14 -3.02
N GLU A 39 -28.23 -2.39 -2.58
CA GLU A 39 -27.08 -3.26 -2.25
C GLU A 39 -26.35 -3.71 -3.52
N GLU A 40 -27.08 -3.90 -4.62
CA GLU A 40 -26.54 -4.33 -5.90
C GLU A 40 -26.89 -3.34 -7.03
N LYS A 41 -26.01 -3.27 -8.04
CA LYS A 41 -26.19 -2.38 -9.19
C LYS A 41 -25.57 -2.95 -10.46
N LEU A 42 -26.25 -2.74 -11.60
CA LEU A 42 -25.73 -3.06 -12.92
C LEU A 42 -24.66 -2.05 -13.37
N CYS A 43 -23.49 -2.55 -13.77
CA CYS A 43 -22.44 -1.71 -14.36
C CYS A 43 -22.76 -1.35 -15.82
N LYS A 44 -22.80 -0.06 -16.15
CA LYS A 44 -23.06 0.43 -17.52
C LYS A 44 -22.05 -0.06 -18.57
N THR A 45 -20.81 -0.34 -18.18
CA THR A 45 -19.75 -0.69 -19.13
C THR A 45 -19.63 -2.20 -19.36
N CYS A 46 -19.80 -3.03 -18.32
CA CYS A 46 -19.65 -4.48 -18.45
C CYS A 46 -20.97 -5.25 -18.36
N GLY A 47 -22.10 -4.59 -18.07
CA GLY A 47 -23.41 -5.22 -17.99
C GLY A 47 -23.61 -6.19 -16.83
N LEU A 48 -22.68 -6.27 -15.88
CA LEU A 48 -22.76 -7.19 -14.73
C LEU A 48 -23.41 -6.51 -13.53
N ILE A 49 -24.28 -7.24 -12.83
CA ILE A 49 -24.80 -6.87 -11.50
C ILE A 49 -23.69 -7.15 -10.48
N LYS A 50 -23.39 -6.16 -9.64
CA LYS A 50 -22.35 -6.25 -8.62
C LYS A 50 -22.74 -5.48 -7.35
N ASP A 51 -22.10 -5.79 -6.24
CA ASP A 51 -22.28 -5.11 -4.96
C ASP A 51 -21.86 -3.62 -5.04
N VAL A 52 -22.72 -2.72 -4.56
CA VAL A 52 -22.51 -1.26 -4.61
C VAL A 52 -21.34 -0.81 -3.73
N LYS A 53 -21.16 -1.41 -2.56
CA LYS A 53 -20.15 -1.03 -1.58
C LYS A 53 -18.75 -1.45 -2.05
N ASP A 54 -18.63 -2.64 -2.60
CA ASP A 54 -17.35 -3.23 -2.98
C ASP A 54 -16.94 -2.90 -4.43
N ASP A 55 -17.88 -2.91 -5.37
CA ASP A 55 -17.58 -2.79 -6.80
C ASP A 55 -17.81 -1.40 -7.38
N PHE A 56 -18.49 -0.49 -6.69
CA PHE A 56 -18.72 0.87 -7.17
C PHE A 56 -18.08 1.92 -6.28
N ARG A 57 -17.75 3.07 -6.88
CA ARG A 57 -17.29 4.23 -6.10
C ARG A 57 -18.52 4.99 -5.64
N VAL A 58 -18.69 5.08 -4.32
CA VAL A 58 -19.72 5.87 -3.67
C VAL A 58 -19.13 7.23 -3.32
N ARG A 59 -19.81 8.32 -3.68
CA ARG A 59 -19.43 9.69 -3.33
C ARG A 59 -20.55 10.35 -2.55
N LEU A 60 -20.21 11.07 -1.49
CA LEU A 60 -21.14 11.93 -0.78
C LEU A 60 -21.37 13.20 -1.62
N ILE A 61 -22.63 13.59 -1.79
CA ILE A 61 -23.04 14.88 -2.34
C ILE A 61 -23.51 15.77 -1.18
N LYS A 62 -23.46 17.09 -1.37
CA LYS A 62 -24.10 18.07 -0.47
C LYS A 62 -25.51 17.60 -0.07
N ASN A 63 -25.85 17.77 1.21
CA ASN A 63 -27.11 17.34 1.85
C ASN A 63 -27.24 15.84 2.13
N SER A 64 -26.12 15.15 2.40
CA SER A 64 -26.11 13.77 2.91
C SER A 64 -26.69 12.71 1.96
N TYR A 65 -26.72 13.01 0.65
CA TYR A 65 -27.09 12.05 -0.38
C TYR A 65 -25.85 11.35 -0.93
N TYR A 66 -25.93 10.04 -1.16
CA TYR A 66 -24.87 9.29 -1.79
C TYR A 66 -25.15 9.16 -3.29
N ARG A 67 -24.13 9.37 -4.12
CA ARG A 67 -24.14 9.04 -5.54
C ARG A 67 -23.19 7.91 -5.81
N VAL A 68 -23.76 6.83 -6.34
CA VAL A 68 -23.03 5.68 -6.83
C VAL A 68 -22.74 5.90 -8.31
N ASN A 69 -21.48 5.73 -8.73
CA ASN A 69 -21.13 5.77 -10.15
C ASN A 69 -21.93 4.75 -10.97
N ALA A 70 -22.11 5.00 -12.27
CA ALA A 70 -22.77 4.05 -13.18
C ALA A 70 -21.81 2.93 -13.65
N THR A 71 -20.50 3.13 -13.52
CA THR A 71 -19.46 2.19 -13.94
C THR A 71 -18.73 1.63 -12.73
N CYS A 72 -18.50 0.32 -12.71
CA CYS A 72 -17.77 -0.33 -11.63
C CYS A 72 -16.30 0.12 -11.58
N ARG A 73 -15.64 -0.10 -10.43
CA ARG A 73 -14.24 0.22 -10.16
C ARG A 73 -13.32 -0.45 -11.18
N ASP A 74 -13.60 -1.70 -11.54
CA ASP A 74 -12.85 -2.47 -12.53
C ASP A 74 -12.89 -1.80 -13.91
N CYS A 75 -14.07 -1.54 -14.46
CA CYS A 75 -14.20 -0.86 -15.76
C CYS A 75 -13.52 0.51 -15.76
N THR A 76 -13.61 1.24 -14.64
CA THR A 76 -12.96 2.54 -14.48
C THR A 76 -11.42 2.41 -14.48
N ALA A 77 -10.88 1.37 -13.83
CA ALA A 77 -9.45 1.09 -13.81
C ALA A 77 -8.93 0.64 -15.19
N ARG A 78 -9.70 -0.20 -15.89
CA ARG A 78 -9.44 -0.64 -17.27
C ARG A 78 -9.33 0.56 -18.21
N LYS A 79 -10.28 1.50 -18.11
CA LYS A 79 -10.28 2.75 -18.89
C LYS A 79 -9.05 3.63 -18.62
N ARG A 80 -8.44 3.52 -17.43
CA ARG A 80 -7.20 4.24 -17.06
C ARG A 80 -5.92 3.52 -17.45
N GLY A 81 -6.00 2.38 -18.15
CA GLY A 81 -4.83 1.60 -18.56
C GLY A 81 -4.25 0.72 -17.46
N VAL A 82 -4.98 0.48 -16.36
CA VAL A 82 -4.54 -0.47 -15.33
C VAL A 82 -4.65 -1.90 -15.90
N LYS A 83 -3.49 -2.54 -16.14
CA LYS A 83 -3.41 -3.89 -16.72
C LYS A 83 -3.91 -4.98 -15.75
N GLU A 84 -3.58 -4.86 -14.47
CA GLU A 84 -3.91 -5.86 -13.44
C GLU A 84 -5.09 -5.38 -12.58
N ILE A 85 -6.29 -5.79 -12.94
CA ILE A 85 -7.51 -5.47 -12.19
C ILE A 85 -7.87 -6.63 -11.28
N GLY A 86 -8.25 -6.33 -10.04
CA GLY A 86 -8.62 -7.33 -9.06
C GLY A 86 -7.43 -7.99 -8.35
N LYS A 87 -6.19 -7.53 -8.56
CA LYS A 87 -5.00 -8.05 -7.84
C LYS A 87 -5.20 -8.10 -6.33
N LEU A 88 -5.84 -7.06 -5.77
CA LEU A 88 -6.16 -7.01 -4.34
C LEU A 88 -7.27 -7.99 -3.94
N LYS A 89 -8.34 -8.11 -4.75
CA LYS A 89 -9.43 -9.07 -4.51
C LYS A 89 -8.93 -10.50 -4.57
N PHE A 90 -8.15 -10.83 -5.60
CA PHE A 90 -7.52 -12.13 -5.77
C PHE A 90 -6.54 -12.43 -4.62
N GLY A 91 -5.74 -11.44 -4.21
CA GLY A 91 -4.87 -11.57 -3.05
C GLY A 91 -5.64 -11.88 -1.76
N LYS A 92 -6.78 -11.23 -1.52
CA LYS A 92 -7.64 -11.49 -0.36
C LYS A 92 -8.21 -12.91 -0.41
N VAL A 93 -8.78 -13.32 -1.55
CA VAL A 93 -9.33 -14.68 -1.73
C VAL A 93 -8.27 -15.77 -1.54
N LEU A 94 -7.03 -15.54 -1.99
CA LEU A 94 -5.93 -16.47 -1.74
C LEU A 94 -5.61 -16.57 -0.24
N LEU A 95 -5.52 -15.43 0.45
CA LEU A 95 -5.24 -15.39 1.88
C LEU A 95 -6.32 -16.09 2.69
N ASP A 96 -7.59 -15.89 2.34
CA ASP A 96 -8.73 -16.55 2.98
C ASP A 96 -8.66 -18.08 2.80
N LYS A 97 -8.00 -18.56 1.74
CA LYS A 97 -7.73 -19.99 1.48
C LYS A 97 -6.40 -20.49 2.05
N GLY A 98 -5.66 -19.68 2.81
CA GLY A 98 -4.35 -20.05 3.35
C GLY A 98 -3.22 -20.09 2.31
N LEU A 99 -3.42 -19.45 1.15
CA LEU A 99 -2.47 -19.35 0.05
C LEU A 99 -1.99 -17.91 -0.15
N ARG A 100 -0.85 -17.73 -0.82
CA ARG A 100 -0.34 -16.42 -1.21
C ARG A 100 0.50 -16.52 -2.48
N LYS A 101 0.40 -15.48 -3.33
CA LYS A 101 1.27 -15.33 -4.50
C LYS A 101 2.59 -14.68 -4.11
N CYS A 102 3.71 -15.31 -4.44
CA CYS A 102 5.04 -14.74 -4.23
C CYS A 102 5.28 -13.54 -5.15
N THR A 103 5.78 -12.43 -4.62
CA THR A 103 6.12 -11.25 -5.44
C THR A 103 7.36 -11.45 -6.33
N THR A 104 8.27 -12.35 -5.93
CA THR A 104 9.52 -12.61 -6.66
C THR A 104 9.32 -13.63 -7.79
N CYS A 105 8.89 -14.86 -7.49
CA CYS A 105 8.71 -15.90 -8.50
C CYS A 105 7.31 -15.93 -9.15
N GLN A 106 6.33 -15.18 -8.62
CA GLN A 106 4.94 -15.16 -9.08
C GLN A 106 4.14 -16.47 -8.88
N ASP A 107 4.71 -17.48 -8.21
CA ASP A 107 3.98 -18.72 -7.87
C ASP A 107 3.02 -18.53 -6.69
N ILE A 108 1.92 -19.30 -6.69
CA ILE A 108 0.98 -19.38 -5.56
C ILE A 108 1.42 -20.53 -4.66
N LYS A 109 1.72 -20.21 -3.40
CA LYS A 109 2.25 -21.14 -2.40
C LYS A 109 1.44 -21.05 -1.10
N PRO A 110 1.44 -22.09 -0.25
CA PRO A 110 0.81 -22.05 1.06
C PRO A 110 1.50 -21.05 2.01
N LEU A 111 0.77 -20.50 2.98
CA LEU A 111 1.27 -19.45 3.89
C LEU A 111 2.43 -19.89 4.80
N ASN A 112 2.65 -21.19 4.99
CA ASN A 112 3.80 -21.74 5.71
C ASN A 112 5.12 -21.60 4.93
N GLU A 113 5.07 -21.47 3.60
CA GLU A 113 6.24 -21.19 2.74
C GLU A 113 6.64 -19.70 2.74
N PHE A 114 6.03 -18.89 3.60
CA PHE A 114 6.34 -17.47 3.75
C PHE A 114 6.83 -17.18 5.17
N GLY A 115 7.91 -16.41 5.27
CA GLY A 115 8.46 -15.97 6.55
C GLY A 115 7.51 -15.04 7.29
N ASN A 116 7.62 -14.98 8.61
CA ASN A 116 6.93 -13.96 9.41
C ASN A 116 7.62 -12.61 9.24
N SER A 117 6.85 -11.51 9.23
CA SER A 117 7.41 -10.16 9.24
C SER A 117 6.99 -9.45 10.52
N GLU A 118 7.96 -9.12 11.37
CA GLU A 118 7.70 -8.35 12.61
C GLU A 118 7.22 -6.93 12.33
N LYS A 119 7.67 -6.36 11.21
CA LYS A 119 7.33 -4.97 10.81
C LYS A 119 5.88 -4.82 10.36
N LEU A 120 5.23 -5.92 10.00
CA LEU A 120 3.87 -5.91 9.51
C LEU A 120 3.05 -6.74 10.49
N SER A 121 2.32 -6.06 11.38
CA SER A 121 1.50 -6.70 12.42
C SER A 121 0.74 -7.91 11.88
N GLY A 122 1.10 -9.11 12.36
CA GLY A 122 0.46 -10.38 12.01
C GLY A 122 0.63 -10.86 10.56
N SER A 123 1.48 -10.22 9.74
CA SER A 123 1.52 -10.51 8.31
C SER A 123 2.74 -11.33 7.88
N LYS A 124 2.49 -12.28 6.99
CA LYS A 124 3.54 -13.02 6.27
C LYS A 124 4.24 -12.11 5.26
N GLN A 125 5.53 -12.40 5.01
CA GLN A 125 6.33 -11.75 3.97
C GLN A 125 5.68 -11.90 2.57
N PHE A 126 6.04 -11.01 1.65
CA PHE A 126 5.53 -11.03 0.28
C PHE A 126 6.27 -12.01 -0.64
N SER A 127 7.52 -12.35 -0.30
CA SER A 127 8.33 -13.34 -1.02
C SER A 127 8.36 -14.66 -0.24
N CYS A 128 8.39 -15.78 -0.96
CA CYS A 128 8.50 -17.10 -0.34
C CYS A 128 9.89 -17.27 0.29
N LEU A 129 10.02 -18.25 1.17
CA LEU A 129 11.27 -18.56 1.87
C LEU A 129 12.40 -18.89 0.89
N ASP A 130 12.12 -19.58 -0.22
CA ASP A 130 13.09 -19.93 -1.24
C ASP A 130 13.71 -18.68 -1.89
N CYS A 131 12.86 -17.78 -2.40
CA CYS A 131 13.31 -16.52 -2.99
C CYS A 131 14.05 -15.66 -1.97
N ASN A 132 13.56 -15.57 -0.73
CA ASN A 132 14.25 -14.85 0.32
C ASN A 132 15.63 -15.43 0.65
N ARG A 133 15.80 -16.75 0.60
CA ARG A 133 17.11 -17.40 0.80
C ARG A 133 18.09 -17.00 -0.30
N ILE A 134 17.63 -17.07 -1.56
CA ILE A 134 18.43 -16.69 -2.73
C ILE A 134 18.86 -15.21 -2.64
N ASP A 135 17.96 -14.32 -2.26
CA ASP A 135 18.28 -12.89 -2.14
C ASP A 135 19.27 -12.61 -1.01
N LYS A 136 19.16 -13.32 0.12
CA LYS A 136 20.15 -13.26 1.22
C LYS A 136 21.52 -13.76 0.77
N ASP A 137 21.58 -14.85 0.01
CA ASP A 137 22.84 -15.40 -0.49
C ASP A 137 23.49 -14.47 -1.51
N ARG A 138 22.69 -13.82 -2.37
CA ARG A 138 23.16 -12.79 -3.30
C ARG A 138 23.72 -11.58 -2.57
N THR A 139 23.06 -11.09 -1.53
CA THR A 139 23.53 -9.94 -0.73
C THR A 139 24.80 -10.26 0.05
N LYS A 140 24.93 -11.47 0.59
CA LYS A 140 26.20 -11.93 1.21
C LYS A 140 27.34 -11.96 0.19
N LYS A 141 27.10 -12.50 -1.01
CA LYS A 141 28.11 -12.57 -2.08
C LYS A 141 28.50 -11.18 -2.59
N SER A 142 27.56 -10.25 -2.74
CA SER A 142 27.87 -8.88 -3.16
C SER A 142 28.61 -8.09 -2.08
N GLY A 143 28.23 -8.24 -0.80
CA GLY A 143 28.98 -7.70 0.33
C GLY A 143 30.41 -8.23 0.38
N PHE A 144 30.61 -9.53 0.19
CA PHE A 144 31.93 -10.15 0.17
C PHE A 144 32.82 -9.63 -0.96
N LYS A 145 32.28 -9.49 -2.19
CA LYS A 145 32.99 -8.89 -3.34
C LYS A 145 33.38 -7.44 -3.08
N TYR A 146 32.51 -6.68 -2.41
CA TYR A 146 32.80 -5.30 -2.04
C TYR A 146 33.96 -5.22 -1.03
N ILE A 147 33.93 -6.03 0.03
CA ILE A 147 34.99 -6.10 1.05
C ILE A 147 36.34 -6.51 0.43
N THR A 148 36.36 -7.56 -0.40
CA THR A 148 37.59 -8.02 -1.07
C THR A 148 38.16 -6.96 -2.02
N SER A 149 37.32 -6.15 -2.66
CA SER A 149 37.79 -5.03 -3.48
C SER A 149 38.42 -3.89 -2.67
N ILE A 150 37.99 -3.70 -1.43
CA ILE A 150 38.52 -2.71 -0.50
C ILE A 150 39.83 -3.20 0.11
N THR A 151 39.89 -4.43 0.62
CA THR A 151 41.12 -5.00 1.20
C THR A 151 42.26 -5.07 0.17
N LYS A 152 41.96 -5.37 -1.10
CA LYS A 152 42.96 -5.36 -2.18
C LYS A 152 43.53 -3.95 -2.45
N LYS A 153 42.77 -2.89 -2.16
CA LYS A 153 43.20 -1.49 -2.36
C LYS A 153 43.95 -0.90 -1.17
N ILE A 154 43.66 -1.33 0.05
CA ILE A 154 44.23 -0.76 1.28
C ILE A 154 45.56 -1.46 1.66
N GLY A 155 45.86 -2.63 1.09
CA GLY A 155 47.10 -3.36 1.34
C GLY A 155 47.02 -4.26 2.58
N SER A 156 47.93 -5.23 2.68
CA SER A 156 47.91 -6.37 3.62
C SER A 156 48.04 -6.04 5.11
N TYR A 157 48.27 -4.77 5.47
CA TYR A 157 48.43 -4.32 6.86
C TYR A 157 47.12 -4.01 7.59
N TRP A 158 45.99 -4.05 6.88
CA TRP A 158 44.69 -3.64 7.43
C TRP A 158 43.71 -4.81 7.48
N LYS A 159 43.09 -5.01 8.64
CA LYS A 159 42.04 -6.01 8.82
C LYS A 159 40.68 -5.30 8.72
N VAL A 160 39.88 -5.70 7.75
CA VAL A 160 38.55 -5.12 7.51
C VAL A 160 37.52 -6.13 8.01
N ASP A 161 36.78 -5.75 9.05
CA ASP A 161 35.69 -6.56 9.60
C ASP A 161 34.35 -5.88 9.33
N VAL A 162 33.38 -6.67 8.88
CA VAL A 162 32.03 -6.18 8.57
C VAL A 162 31.07 -6.64 9.65
N TRP A 163 30.46 -5.66 10.31
CA TRP A 163 29.42 -5.87 11.28
C TRP A 163 28.06 -5.61 10.66
N HIS A 164 27.19 -6.61 10.76
CA HIS A 164 25.79 -6.48 10.36
C HIS A 164 24.94 -6.12 11.57
N ASN A 165 24.34 -4.93 11.55
CA ASN A 165 23.26 -4.60 12.47
C ASN A 165 21.95 -4.46 11.67
N ASN A 166 20.83 -4.86 12.26
CA ASN A 166 19.54 -5.19 11.60
C ASN A 166 18.90 -4.07 10.72
N LYS A 167 19.53 -2.91 10.58
CA LYS A 167 19.06 -1.79 9.73
C LYS A 167 20.10 -1.21 8.77
N HIS A 168 21.40 -1.44 8.95
CA HIS A 168 22.46 -0.88 8.08
C HIS A 168 23.69 -1.80 8.04
N ASN A 169 24.33 -1.90 6.88
CA ASN A 169 25.67 -2.48 6.77
C ASN A 169 26.67 -1.41 7.19
N PHE A 170 27.50 -1.69 8.19
CA PHE A 170 28.63 -0.85 8.56
C PHE A 170 29.92 -1.58 8.21
N VAL A 171 30.87 -0.87 7.61
CA VAL A 171 32.22 -1.37 7.41
C VAL A 171 33.10 -0.68 8.46
N GLY A 172 33.60 -1.47 9.41
CA GLY A 172 34.64 -1.04 10.32
C GLY A 172 35.99 -1.32 9.67
N VAL A 173 36.84 -0.30 9.56
CA VAL A 173 38.23 -0.49 9.17
C VAL A 173 39.07 -0.40 10.43
N PHE A 174 39.84 -1.45 10.71
CA PHE A 174 40.68 -1.55 11.88
C PHE A 174 42.15 -1.55 11.46
N GLU A 175 42.91 -0.65 12.05
CA GLU A 175 44.37 -0.64 11.92
C GLU A 175 44.97 -1.50 13.02
N PHE A 176 45.84 -2.43 12.64
CA PHE A 176 46.59 -3.23 13.59
C PHE A 176 48.09 -2.96 13.39
N ASN A 177 48.80 -2.74 14.48
CA ASN A 177 50.27 -2.70 14.49
C ASN A 177 50.81 -3.90 15.28
N GLU A 178 52.14 -4.03 15.37
CA GLU A 178 52.81 -5.14 16.09
C GLU A 178 52.45 -5.21 17.59
N LYS A 179 51.85 -4.15 18.15
CA LYS A 179 51.42 -4.06 19.55
C LYS A 179 49.91 -4.25 19.75
N GLY A 180 49.12 -4.48 18.69
CA GLY A 180 47.67 -4.71 18.75
C GLY A 180 46.84 -3.70 17.96
N LEU A 181 45.57 -3.55 18.35
CA LEU A 181 44.63 -2.65 17.68
C LEU A 181 45.04 -1.18 17.89
N ASN A 182 45.34 -0.48 16.81
CA ASN A 182 45.87 0.88 16.85
C ASN A 182 44.75 1.92 16.70
N SER A 183 43.79 1.68 15.79
CA SER A 183 42.65 2.57 15.59
C SER A 183 41.45 1.83 14.98
N ALA A 184 40.24 2.29 15.29
CA ALA A 184 39.00 1.78 14.70
C ALA A 184 38.22 2.95 14.11
N VAL A 185 38.00 2.95 12.79
CA VAL A 185 37.22 3.99 12.11
C VAL A 185 35.90 3.39 11.64
N GLN A 186 34.80 3.93 12.17
CA GLN A 186 33.46 3.59 11.68
C GLN A 186 33.18 4.38 10.41
N VAL A 187 33.21 3.69 9.26
CA VAL A 187 33.02 4.35 7.97
C VAL A 187 31.56 4.23 7.55
N ARG A 188 30.84 5.35 7.55
CA ARG A 188 29.54 5.45 6.85
C ARG A 188 29.79 5.69 5.36
N ASP A 189 28.93 5.17 4.48
CA ASP A 189 29.09 5.22 3.01
C ASP A 189 29.49 6.59 2.42
N ASN A 190 29.10 7.70 3.06
CA ASN A 190 29.43 9.04 2.60
C ASN A 190 30.90 9.45 2.85
N TYR A 191 31.61 8.81 3.77
CA TYR A 191 32.99 9.15 4.14
C TYR A 191 34.04 8.51 3.19
N LEU A 192 33.70 7.40 2.51
CA LEU A 192 34.59 6.79 1.50
C LEU A 192 34.73 7.65 0.24
N LYS A 193 33.75 8.49 -0.06
CA LYS A 193 33.84 9.45 -1.18
C LYS A 193 34.79 10.61 -0.87
N SER A 194 34.97 11.00 0.39
CA SER A 194 35.93 12.04 0.77
C SER A 194 37.36 11.50 0.90
N LEU A 195 37.55 10.25 1.36
CA LEU A 195 38.87 9.61 1.44
C LEU A 195 39.56 9.48 0.05
N LYS A 196 38.80 9.37 -1.05
CA LYS A 196 39.35 9.41 -2.41
C LYS A 196 40.06 10.73 -2.77
N LYS A 197 39.80 11.83 -2.07
CA LYS A 197 40.41 13.14 -2.36
C LYS A 197 41.74 13.38 -1.64
N ASN A 198 42.06 12.61 -0.60
CA ASN A 198 43.23 12.86 0.25
C ASN A 198 44.33 11.77 0.13
N ILE A 199 44.22 10.86 -0.85
CA ILE A 199 45.20 9.79 -1.12
C ILE A 199 45.75 9.92 -2.56
N ILE A 200 45.96 11.16 -3.03
CA ILE A 200 46.84 11.46 -4.16
C ILE A 200 47.91 12.40 -3.65
#